data_AF-A0A7G2K132-F1
#
_entry.id   AF-A0A7G2K132-F1
#
_cell.length_a   1.000
_cell.length_b   1.000
_cell.length_c   1.000
_cell.angle_alpha   90.00
_cell.angle_beta   90.00
_cell.angle_gamma   90.00
#
_symmetry.space_group_name_H-M   'P 1'
#
loop_
_entity.id
_entity.type
_entity.pdbx_description
1 polymer ?
#
loop_
_entity_poly.entity_id
_entity_poly.type
_entity_poly.pdbx_seq_one_letter_code
_entity_poly.pdbx_strand_id
1 'polypeptide(L)'
;MRLLSKISLNCVQIGKIAEQCGIQALTVHGRTRACLFEGEAEYDNIKAVKQAIAIPVIANGDIDSARKAKFVLDYTGADAIMIGRAALGNPWLFQAVENLIEHNSISQMPSLKEKCGQILRHIQELHQFYGEQKGYRIARKHVAWYLQGIQPDSVFKQTFNA
;
A
#
# COMPACT_ATOMS: atom_id res chain seq x y z
N MET A 1 7.56 10.06 -4.19
CA MET A 1 8.12 11.32 -3.65
C MET A 1 7.14 11.95 -2.65
N ARG A 2 7.61 12.61 -1.57
CA ARG A 2 6.77 13.40 -0.63
C ARG A 2 7.05 14.89 -0.84
N LEU A 3 6.01 15.69 -1.10
CA LEU A 3 6.12 17.09 -1.54
C LEU A 3 6.47 18.06 -0.41
N LEU A 4 7.09 19.21 -0.69
CA LEU A 4 7.51 20.17 0.34
C LEU A 4 6.41 21.20 0.65
N SER A 5 5.79 21.07 1.83
CA SER A 5 4.90 22.03 2.52
C SER A 5 3.63 22.53 1.77
N LYS A 6 2.59 22.91 2.53
CA LYS A 6 1.32 23.46 2.00
C LYS A 6 1.47 24.79 1.23
N ILE A 7 2.63 25.47 1.33
CA ILE A 7 2.84 26.85 0.84
C ILE A 7 3.47 26.88 -0.56
N SER A 8 4.04 25.77 -1.06
CA SER A 8 4.54 25.67 -2.43
C SER A 8 4.16 24.32 -3.03
N LEU A 9 3.04 24.26 -3.77
CA LEU A 9 2.65 23.08 -4.55
C LEU A 9 3.60 22.93 -5.74
N ASN A 10 4.81 22.44 -5.46
CA ASN A 10 5.87 22.22 -6.45
C ASN A 10 5.77 20.84 -7.11
N CYS A 11 4.66 20.13 -6.94
CA CYS A 11 4.48 18.77 -7.46
C CYS A 11 4.65 18.67 -8.96
N VAL A 12 4.00 19.57 -9.70
CA VAL A 12 4.11 19.66 -11.16
C VAL A 12 5.53 20.02 -11.57
N GLN A 13 6.15 20.99 -10.88
CA GLN A 13 7.52 21.39 -11.17
C GLN A 13 8.50 20.22 -11.01
N ILE A 14 8.40 19.48 -9.89
CA ILE A 14 9.28 18.34 -9.65
C ILE A 14 8.98 17.18 -10.60
N GLY A 15 7.70 16.96 -10.95
CA GLY A 15 7.32 16.00 -11.98
C GLY A 15 8.03 16.29 -13.31
N LYS A 16 8.00 17.53 -13.78
CA LYS A 16 8.69 17.96 -15.00
C LYS A 16 10.20 17.79 -14.91
N ILE A 17 10.81 18.11 -13.76
CA ILE A 17 12.24 17.90 -13.54
C ILE A 17 12.58 16.41 -13.66
N ALA A 18 11.79 15.52 -13.02
CA ALA A 18 12.02 14.08 -13.09
C ALA A 18 11.96 13.55 -14.52
N GLU A 19 10.95 13.97 -15.29
CA GLU A 19 10.82 13.63 -16.71
C GLU A 19 12.01 14.14 -17.55
N GLN A 20 12.42 15.40 -17.36
CA GLN A 20 13.58 15.98 -18.05
C GLN A 20 14.90 15.26 -17.72
N CYS A 21 15.02 14.69 -16.52
CA CYS A 21 16.16 13.87 -16.13
C CYS A 21 16.12 12.44 -16.69
N GLY A 22 15.09 12.06 -17.44
CA GLY A 22 14.96 10.73 -18.03
C GLY A 22 14.44 9.65 -17.07
N ILE A 23 13.77 10.04 -15.97
CA ILE A 23 13.05 9.09 -15.12
C ILE A 23 11.94 8.42 -15.93
N GLN A 24 11.78 7.10 -15.79
CA GLN A 24 10.82 6.34 -16.59
C GLN A 24 9.44 6.17 -15.94
N ALA A 25 9.31 6.44 -14.64
CA ALA A 25 8.03 6.43 -13.93
C ALA A 25 8.13 7.22 -12.62
N LEU A 26 7.03 7.85 -12.20
CA LEU A 26 6.98 8.69 -11.00
C LEU A 26 5.85 8.28 -10.05
N THR A 27 6.20 7.82 -8.83
CA THR A 27 5.21 7.65 -7.77
C THR A 27 5.02 8.95 -6.97
N VAL A 28 3.78 9.42 -6.88
CA VAL A 28 3.39 10.59 -6.08
C VAL A 28 2.55 10.13 -4.90
N HIS A 29 3.01 10.44 -3.68
CA HIS A 29 2.18 10.25 -2.48
C HIS A 29 1.32 11.52 -2.29
N GLY A 30 0.01 11.36 -2.07
CA GLY A 30 -0.95 12.43 -1.79
C GLY A 30 -0.76 13.19 -0.47
N ARG A 31 0.47 13.25 0.06
CA ARG A 31 0.82 13.97 1.29
C ARG A 31 2.12 14.73 1.06
N THR A 32 2.19 15.91 1.68
CA THR A 32 3.46 16.62 1.82
C THR A 32 4.33 15.94 2.89
N ARG A 33 5.62 16.21 2.88
CA ARG A 33 6.58 15.80 3.92
C ARG A 33 6.11 16.22 5.31
N ALA A 34 5.57 17.44 5.45
CA ALA A 34 5.13 18.00 6.72
C ALA A 34 3.91 17.28 7.30
N CYS A 35 3.09 16.64 6.46
CA CYS A 35 1.94 15.87 6.92
C CYS A 35 2.34 14.60 7.67
N LEU A 36 3.58 14.11 7.56
CA LEU A 36 3.98 12.81 8.08
C LEU A 36 2.99 11.69 7.66
N PHE A 37 2.23 11.16 8.60
CA PHE A 37 1.14 10.20 8.38
C PHE A 37 -0.22 10.74 8.85
N GLU A 38 -0.30 12.03 9.17
CA GLU A 38 -1.49 12.71 9.66
C GLU A 38 -2.38 13.18 8.51
N GLY A 39 -3.64 13.46 8.83
CA GLY A 39 -4.68 13.81 7.86
C GLY A 39 -4.94 12.71 6.84
N GLU A 40 -5.63 13.04 5.75
CA GLU A 40 -5.88 12.15 4.62
C GLU A 40 -4.96 12.47 3.45
N ALA A 41 -4.63 11.45 2.65
CA ALA A 41 -4.00 11.68 1.36
C ALA A 41 -4.98 12.38 0.40
N GLU A 42 -4.55 13.50 -0.19
CA GLU A 42 -5.29 14.18 -1.26
C GLU A 42 -4.81 13.70 -2.64
N TYR A 43 -5.70 13.76 -3.63
CA TYR A 43 -5.44 13.21 -4.96
C TYR A 43 -5.40 14.29 -6.06
N ASP A 44 -5.65 15.55 -5.72
CA ASP A 44 -5.67 16.66 -6.67
C ASP A 44 -4.26 16.92 -7.22
N ASN A 45 -3.24 16.87 -6.37
CA ASN A 45 -1.86 17.05 -6.82
C ASN A 45 -1.38 15.89 -7.68
N ILE A 46 -1.83 14.66 -7.40
CA ILE A 46 -1.49 13.51 -8.23
C ILE A 46 -2.10 13.69 -9.63
N LYS A 47 -3.37 14.10 -9.70
CA LYS A 47 -4.05 14.43 -10.95
C LYS A 47 -3.34 15.53 -11.72
N ALA A 48 -2.98 16.63 -11.05
CA ALA A 48 -2.27 17.75 -11.66
C ALA A 48 -0.90 17.32 -12.23
N VAL A 49 -0.16 16.46 -11.51
CA VAL A 49 1.10 15.90 -12.02
C VAL A 49 0.85 15.01 -13.24
N LYS A 50 -0.11 14.08 -13.16
CA LYS A 50 -0.44 13.17 -14.27
C LYS A 50 -0.85 13.92 -15.56
N GLN A 51 -1.51 15.06 -15.43
CA GLN A 51 -1.88 15.91 -16.56
C GLN A 51 -0.70 16.70 -17.14
N ALA A 52 0.38 16.87 -16.38
CA ALA A 52 1.47 17.79 -16.72
C ALA A 52 2.75 17.11 -17.26
N ILE A 53 2.86 15.78 -17.16
CA ILE A 53 4.01 15.00 -17.64
C ILE A 53 3.55 13.77 -18.43
N ALA A 54 4.38 13.30 -19.35
CA ALA A 54 4.08 12.16 -20.22
C ALA A 54 4.49 10.80 -19.62
N ILE A 55 5.51 10.78 -18.75
CA ILE A 55 5.95 9.53 -18.11
C ILE A 55 4.85 8.95 -17.20
N PRO A 56 4.79 7.61 -17.03
CA PRO A 56 3.84 6.96 -16.13
C PRO A 56 3.85 7.54 -14.70
N VAL A 57 2.67 7.83 -14.18
CA VAL A 57 2.45 8.30 -12.81
C VAL A 57 1.74 7.23 -11.99
N ILE A 58 2.32 6.89 -10.84
CA ILE A 58 1.74 5.94 -9.88
C ILE A 58 1.16 6.71 -8.69
N ALA A 59 -0.15 6.58 -8.47
CA ALA A 59 -0.83 7.21 -7.34
C ALA A 59 -0.58 6.42 -6.03
N ASN A 60 -0.30 7.13 -4.95
CA ASN A 60 -0.04 6.52 -3.64
C ASN A 60 -0.65 7.35 -2.50
N GLY A 61 -1.09 6.65 -1.45
CA GLY A 61 -1.60 7.25 -0.22
C GLY A 61 -3.04 6.83 0.07
N ASP A 62 -3.21 6.21 1.24
CA ASP A 62 -4.52 5.86 1.84
C ASP A 62 -5.47 5.08 0.91
N ILE A 63 -4.89 4.21 0.08
CA ILE A 63 -5.61 3.22 -0.73
C ILE A 63 -5.70 1.94 0.10
N ASP A 64 -6.86 1.69 0.69
CA ASP A 64 -7.08 0.61 1.67
C ASP A 64 -8.06 -0.48 1.22
N SER A 65 -8.68 -0.29 0.07
CA SER A 65 -9.74 -1.15 -0.45
C SER A 65 -9.76 -1.12 -1.97
N ALA A 66 -10.32 -2.16 -2.59
CA ALA A 66 -10.52 -2.22 -4.03
C ALA A 66 -11.32 -1.02 -4.56
N ARG A 67 -12.38 -0.63 -3.83
CA ARG A 67 -13.21 0.55 -4.19
C ARG A 67 -12.41 1.85 -4.14
N LYS A 68 -11.59 2.05 -3.10
CA LYS A 68 -10.72 3.24 -3.00
C LYS A 68 -9.67 3.25 -4.10
N ALA A 69 -9.07 2.11 -4.41
CA ALA A 69 -8.14 1.94 -5.53
C ALA A 69 -8.77 2.36 -6.86
N LYS A 70 -9.95 1.81 -7.18
CA LYS A 70 -10.71 2.18 -8.38
C LYS A 70 -11.03 3.67 -8.42
N PHE A 71 -11.56 4.22 -7.32
CA PHE A 71 -11.82 5.65 -7.20
C PHE A 71 -10.58 6.51 -7.48
N VAL A 72 -9.43 6.17 -6.91
CA VAL A 72 -8.19 6.94 -7.08
C VAL A 72 -7.71 6.90 -8.53
N LEU A 73 -7.75 5.72 -9.18
CA LEU A 73 -7.42 5.59 -10.59
C LEU A 73 -8.36 6.45 -11.46
N ASP A 74 -9.67 6.28 -11.28
CA ASP A 74 -10.68 7.01 -12.06
C ASP A 74 -10.57 8.53 -11.84
N TYR A 75 -10.31 8.99 -10.61
CA TYR A 75 -10.26 10.41 -10.27
C TYR A 75 -8.99 11.11 -10.80
N THR A 76 -7.84 10.44 -10.65
CA THR A 76 -6.53 11.02 -10.97
C THR A 76 -6.11 10.80 -12.42
N GLY A 77 -6.61 9.75 -13.07
CA GLY A 77 -6.12 9.27 -14.36
C GLY A 77 -4.70 8.67 -14.28
N ALA A 78 -4.22 8.32 -13.08
CA ALA A 78 -2.91 7.69 -12.90
C ALA A 78 -2.81 6.34 -13.62
N ASP A 79 -1.61 5.98 -14.08
CA ASP A 79 -1.37 4.76 -14.85
C ASP A 79 -1.31 3.51 -13.96
N ALA A 80 -1.01 3.71 -12.67
CA ALA A 80 -1.00 2.65 -11.67
C ALA A 80 -1.26 3.20 -10.27
N ILE A 81 -1.43 2.29 -9.31
CA ILE A 81 -1.52 2.59 -7.88
C ILE A 81 -0.45 1.83 -7.11
N MET A 82 0.02 2.42 -6.01
CA MET A 82 0.91 1.78 -5.05
C MET A 82 0.21 1.71 -3.70
N ILE A 83 0.11 0.49 -3.16
CA ILE A 83 -0.51 0.21 -1.85
C ILE A 83 0.60 -0.13 -0.85
N GLY A 84 0.58 0.55 0.30
CA GLY A 84 1.55 0.35 1.38
C GLY A 84 0.91 -0.32 2.60
N ARG A 85 0.62 0.49 3.63
CA ARG A 85 0.15 0.03 4.94
C ARG A 85 -1.02 -0.94 4.89
N ALA A 86 -1.99 -0.73 4.01
CA ALA A 86 -3.19 -1.58 3.92
C ALA A 86 -2.94 -2.99 3.40
N ALA A 87 -1.78 -3.27 2.80
CA ALA A 87 -1.37 -4.62 2.40
C ALA A 87 -0.71 -5.41 3.54
N LEU A 88 -0.27 -4.73 4.61
CA LEU A 88 0.33 -5.38 5.78
C LEU A 88 -0.76 -6.19 6.49
N GLY A 89 -0.59 -7.51 6.56
CA GLY A 89 -1.60 -8.41 7.13
C GLY A 89 -2.81 -8.67 6.22
N ASN A 90 -2.81 -8.12 5.01
CA ASN A 90 -3.92 -8.19 4.06
C ASN A 90 -3.41 -8.33 2.61
N PRO A 91 -2.57 -9.34 2.31
CA PRO A 91 -1.97 -9.52 0.98
C PRO A 91 -3.02 -9.82 -0.11
N TRP A 92 -4.17 -10.37 0.26
CA TRP A 92 -5.28 -10.62 -0.67
C TRP A 92 -5.98 -9.33 -1.15
N LEU A 93 -5.63 -8.15 -0.63
CA LEU A 93 -6.10 -6.87 -1.14
C LEU A 93 -5.73 -6.66 -2.62
N PHE A 94 -4.54 -7.10 -3.05
CA PHE A 94 -4.10 -6.93 -4.44
C PHE A 94 -5.03 -7.66 -5.42
N GLN A 95 -5.41 -8.90 -5.10
CA GLN A 95 -6.36 -9.67 -5.92
C GLN A 95 -7.75 -9.03 -5.93
N ALA A 96 -8.22 -8.50 -4.79
CA ALA A 96 -9.49 -7.80 -4.74
C ALA A 96 -9.50 -6.52 -5.59
N VAL A 97 -8.37 -5.81 -5.61
CA VAL A 97 -8.14 -4.60 -6.43
C VAL A 97 -8.14 -4.95 -7.91
N GLU A 98 -7.34 -5.94 -8.33
CA GLU A 98 -7.26 -6.44 -9.70
C GLU A 98 -8.63 -6.89 -10.22
N ASN A 99 -9.35 -7.73 -9.45
CA ASN A 99 -10.67 -8.21 -9.82
C ASN A 99 -11.70 -7.08 -10.01
N LEU A 100 -11.66 -6.04 -9.16
CA LEU A 100 -12.58 -4.92 -9.30
C LEU A 100 -12.22 -4.02 -10.48
N ILE A 101 -10.92 -3.79 -10.75
CA ILE A 101 -10.48 -2.90 -11.82
C ILE A 101 -10.66 -3.56 -13.20
N GLU A 102 -10.23 -4.81 -13.35
CA GLU A 102 -10.20 -5.49 -14.65
C GLU A 102 -11.55 -6.13 -15.01
N HIS A 103 -12.24 -6.69 -14.02
CA HIS A 103 -13.45 -7.49 -14.24
C HIS A 103 -14.72 -6.80 -13.74
N ASN A 104 -14.61 -5.60 -13.16
CA ASN A 104 -15.71 -4.90 -12.48
C ASN A 104 -16.46 -5.80 -11.48
N SER A 105 -15.74 -6.75 -10.87
CA SER A 105 -16.30 -7.79 -10.01
C SER A 105 -15.82 -7.64 -8.58
N ILE A 106 -16.74 -7.78 -7.62
CA ILE A 106 -16.39 -7.81 -6.21
C ILE A 106 -15.93 -9.22 -5.88
N SER A 107 -14.62 -9.38 -5.69
CA SER A 107 -14.05 -10.66 -5.30
C SER A 107 -14.57 -11.10 -3.93
N GLN A 108 -14.90 -12.38 -3.81
CA GLN A 108 -15.01 -12.98 -2.48
C GLN A 108 -13.63 -12.94 -1.83
N MET A 109 -13.60 -12.49 -0.58
CA MET A 109 -12.38 -12.53 0.22
C MET A 109 -12.03 -13.99 0.53
N PRO A 110 -10.73 -14.36 0.63
CA PRO A 110 -10.35 -15.71 0.98
C PRO A 110 -11.02 -16.15 2.29
N SER A 111 -11.46 -17.39 2.33
CA SER A 111 -11.98 -18.02 3.53
C SER A 111 -10.94 -18.00 4.65
N LEU A 112 -11.38 -18.14 5.90
CA LEU A 112 -10.47 -18.21 7.04
C LEU A 112 -9.43 -19.34 6.87
N LYS A 113 -9.85 -20.49 6.32
CA LYS A 113 -8.97 -21.63 6.05
C LYS A 113 -7.86 -21.28 5.06
N GLU A 114 -8.19 -20.59 3.97
CA GLU A 114 -7.21 -20.14 2.97
C GLU A 114 -6.25 -19.10 3.55
N LYS A 115 -6.77 -18.14 4.33
CA LYS A 115 -5.95 -17.14 5.03
C LYS A 115 -4.96 -17.83 5.98
N CYS A 116 -5.42 -18.75 6.82
CA CYS A 116 -4.55 -19.49 7.73
C CYS A 116 -3.47 -20.27 6.96
N GLY A 117 -3.85 -20.94 5.86
CA GLY A 117 -2.89 -21.66 5.02
C GLY A 117 -1.80 -20.75 4.45
N GLN A 118 -2.16 -19.57 3.93
CA GLN A 118 -1.20 -18.60 3.42
C GLN A 118 -0.31 -18.02 4.53
N ILE A 119 -0.88 -17.70 5.70
CA ILE A 119 -0.13 -17.17 6.84
C ILE A 119 0.90 -18.18 7.32
N LEU A 120 0.52 -19.45 7.48
CA LEU A 120 1.44 -20.52 7.90
C LEU A 120 2.58 -20.72 6.90
N ARG A 121 2.27 -20.71 5.59
CA ARG A 121 3.29 -20.77 4.54
C ARG A 121 4.26 -19.59 4.63
N HIS A 122 3.75 -18.37 4.78
CA HIS A 122 4.59 -17.18 4.90
C HIS A 122 5.50 -17.25 6.13
N ILE A 123 5.02 -17.75 7.28
CA ILE A 123 5.86 -17.97 8.47
C ILE A 123 6.99 -18.95 8.18
N GLN A 124 6.71 -20.07 7.50
CA GLN A 124 7.72 -21.05 7.11
C GLN A 124 8.78 -20.44 6.18
N GLU A 125 8.35 -19.65 5.18
CA GLU A 125 9.24 -18.95 4.26
C GLU A 125 10.13 -17.93 4.98
N LEU A 126 9.59 -17.21 5.98
CA LEU A 126 10.38 -16.29 6.81
C LEU A 126 11.44 -17.02 7.64
N HIS A 127 11.13 -18.20 8.17
CA HIS A 127 12.11 -19.03 8.87
C HIS A 127 13.21 -19.53 7.93
N GLN A 128 12.82 -19.98 6.73
CA GLN A 128 13.77 -20.47 5.73
C GLN A 128 14.70 -19.34 5.23
N PHE A 129 14.15 -18.15 4.97
CA PHE A 129 14.91 -17.05 4.38
C PHE A 129 15.84 -16.37 5.39
N TYR A 130 15.36 -16.11 6.61
CA TYR A 130 16.12 -15.38 7.63
C TYR A 130 16.88 -16.29 8.61
N GLY A 131 16.69 -17.60 8.54
CA GLY A 131 17.27 -18.59 9.45
C GLY A 131 16.72 -18.50 10.87
N GLU A 132 17.17 -19.40 11.74
CA GLU A 132 16.61 -19.57 13.08
C GLU A 132 16.70 -18.32 13.96
N GLN A 133 17.79 -17.54 13.87
CA GLN A 133 18.00 -16.40 14.76
C GLN A 133 17.12 -15.18 14.45
N LYS A 134 16.78 -14.96 13.16
CA LYS A 134 16.02 -13.79 12.72
C LYS A 134 14.60 -14.13 12.26
N GLY A 135 14.39 -15.35 11.75
CA GLY A 135 13.13 -15.82 11.19
C GLY A 135 11.95 -15.61 12.13
N TYR A 136 12.04 -16.08 13.38
CA TYR A 136 10.92 -15.96 14.32
C TYR A 136 10.60 -14.49 14.67
N ARG A 137 11.61 -13.61 14.77
CA ARG A 137 11.41 -12.18 15.09
C ARG A 137 10.67 -11.47 13.96
N ILE A 138 11.06 -11.77 12.72
CA ILE A 138 10.37 -11.23 11.55
C ILE A 138 8.96 -11.83 11.45
N ALA A 139 8.80 -13.14 11.61
CA ALA A 139 7.50 -13.80 11.62
C ALA A 139 6.54 -13.19 12.65
N ARG A 140 7.01 -12.90 13.88
CA ARG A 140 6.19 -12.23 14.92
C ARG A 140 5.63 -10.90 14.44
N LYS A 141 6.46 -10.06 13.79
CA LYS A 141 6.06 -8.77 13.23
C LYS A 141 4.96 -8.93 12.16
N HIS A 142 5.09 -9.91 11.27
CA HIS A 142 4.09 -10.15 10.22
C HIS A 142 2.78 -10.72 10.78
N VAL A 143 2.85 -11.65 11.74
CA VAL A 143 1.66 -12.18 12.42
C VAL A 143 0.90 -11.10 13.17
N ALA A 144 1.61 -10.17 13.83
CA ALA A 144 0.96 -9.02 14.47
C ALA A 144 0.13 -8.19 13.48
N TRP A 145 0.54 -8.08 12.21
CA TRP A 145 -0.26 -7.41 11.17
C TRP A 145 -1.48 -8.24 10.75
N TYR A 146 -1.35 -9.55 10.56
CA TYR A 146 -2.49 -10.42 10.21
C TYR A 146 -3.59 -10.43 11.28
N LEU A 147 -3.22 -10.15 12.54
CA LEU A 147 -4.14 -10.10 13.66
C LEU A 147 -4.74 -8.71 13.90
N GLN A 148 -4.36 -7.68 13.14
CA GLN A 148 -4.99 -6.37 13.26
C GLN A 148 -6.50 -6.47 12.92
N GLY A 149 -7.34 -5.95 13.81
CA GLY A 149 -8.80 -6.04 13.69
C GLY A 149 -9.41 -7.34 14.24
N ILE A 150 -8.59 -8.34 14.55
CA ILE A 150 -8.98 -9.45 15.41
C ILE A 150 -8.64 -9.00 16.84
N GLN A 151 -9.54 -9.24 17.80
CA GLN A 151 -9.18 -9.13 19.21
C GLN A 151 -8.79 -10.53 19.71
N PRO A 152 -7.55 -11.00 19.45
CA PRO A 152 -7.11 -12.21 20.10
C PRO A 152 -7.07 -11.93 21.61
N ASP A 153 -7.42 -12.94 22.38
CA ASP A 153 -7.35 -12.84 23.83
C ASP A 153 -5.95 -12.42 24.29
N SER A 154 -5.89 -11.87 25.50
CA SER A 154 -4.63 -11.38 26.09
C SER A 154 -3.58 -12.49 26.19
N VAL A 155 -4.02 -13.74 26.38
CA VAL A 155 -3.18 -14.94 26.49
C VAL A 155 -2.45 -15.22 25.18
N PHE A 156 -3.13 -15.19 24.04
CA PHE A 156 -2.53 -15.38 22.72
C PHE A 156 -1.47 -14.31 22.45
N LYS A 157 -1.77 -13.04 22.71
CA LYS A 157 -0.81 -11.94 22.50
C LYS A 157 0.43 -12.09 23.37
N GLN A 158 0.26 -12.49 24.63
CA GLN A 158 1.37 -12.71 25.56
C GLN A 158 2.21 -13.94 25.17
N THR A 159 1.55 -15.05 24.85
CA THR A 159 2.22 -16.32 24.53
C THR A 159 2.97 -16.26 23.20
N PHE A 160 2.38 -15.63 22.19
CA PHE A 160 2.98 -15.56 20.86
C PHE A 160 4.18 -14.58 20.79
N ASN A 161 4.16 -13.53 21.62
CA ASN A 161 5.22 -12.52 21.65
C ASN A 161 6.31 -12.76 22.71
N ALA A 162 6.10 -13.67 23.67
CA ALA A 162 7.12 -14.14 24.60
C ALA A 162 8.24 -14.86 23.84
#